data_AF-A0A955ISZ4-F1
#
_entry.id   AF-A0A955ISZ4-F1
#
_cell.length_a   1.000
_cell.length_b   1.000
_cell.length_c   1.000
_cell.angle_alpha   90.00
_cell.angle_beta   90.00
_cell.angle_gamma   90.00
#
_symmetry.space_group_name_H-M   'P 1'
#
loop_
_entity.id
_entity.type
_entity.pdbx_description
1 polymer ?
#
loop_
_entity_poly.entity_id
_entity_poly.type
_entity_poly.pdbx_seq_one_letter_code
_entity_poly.pdbx_strand_id
1 'polypeptide(L)'
;FAVAVGSAPIAAVVAGRCGDGLGPITELDLVAWPDRVALGDFDGDGAVDLVVAPGDFDNLEWFRNEAGLLGPSSTASPTAVNLNAMHSADIDEDGRDDIVGYDLGVPGAWTWIQSMVEGPFGASQRVETDDGEFREVAAADVDGDGWLDLTGITWSTGGVAVARASGPGVFGEALIANVDLLLTGHTLLDIDGDGDLEIAAGGTQGLDLMRQGPRTLVLLDPEDSSVHELFRQELDAWGFESGDLDGDGFDDLLVAGWDGDVSLMQSLGDGTFTEAEQVAEASLAADIVVAQLDGRGPLDFALVDNHRGTMSLYLGEYR
;
A
#
# COMPACT_ATOMS: atom_id res chain seq x y z
N PHE A 1 4.41 2.52 13.50
CA PHE A 1 4.27 1.22 14.21
C PHE A 1 4.66 0.11 13.25
N ALA A 2 4.99 -1.09 13.75
CA ALA A 2 4.99 -2.31 12.96
C ALA A 2 3.93 -3.25 13.54
N VAL A 3 3.10 -3.84 12.69
CA VAL A 3 1.98 -4.69 13.11
C VAL A 3 2.05 -6.01 12.36
N ALA A 4 1.97 -7.11 13.09
CA ALA A 4 1.88 -8.45 12.54
C ALA A 4 0.59 -9.11 13.02
N VAL A 5 -0.17 -9.66 12.09
CA VAL A 5 -1.39 -10.42 12.36
C VAL A 5 -1.21 -11.87 11.92
N GLY A 6 -1.81 -12.80 12.66
CA GLY A 6 -1.59 -14.23 12.46
C GLY A 6 -2.89 -15.04 12.41
N SER A 7 -2.76 -16.37 12.49
CA SER A 7 -3.90 -17.31 12.47
C SER A 7 -4.64 -17.45 13.81
N ALA A 8 -4.51 -16.45 14.66
CA ALA A 8 -5.19 -16.31 15.94
C ALA A 8 -5.77 -14.90 16.04
N PRO A 9 -6.81 -14.66 16.85
CA PRO A 9 -7.36 -13.33 17.09
C PRO A 9 -6.43 -12.49 17.99
N ILE A 10 -5.19 -12.32 17.55
CA ILE A 10 -4.13 -11.57 18.22
C ILE A 10 -3.39 -10.76 17.15
N ALA A 11 -3.19 -9.46 17.41
CA ALA A 11 -2.21 -8.65 16.69
C ALA A 11 -0.98 -8.41 17.56
N ALA A 12 0.20 -8.65 17.01
CA ALA A 12 1.47 -8.27 17.63
C ALA A 12 1.88 -6.90 17.10
N VAL A 13 2.02 -5.93 17.99
CA VAL A 13 2.36 -4.55 17.65
C VAL A 13 3.68 -4.16 18.28
N VAL A 14 4.53 -3.51 17.50
CA VAL A 14 5.75 -2.89 17.95
C VAL A 14 5.68 -1.40 17.66
N ALA A 15 5.79 -0.59 18.72
CA ALA A 15 5.96 0.85 18.59
C ALA A 15 7.46 1.17 18.50
N GLY A 16 7.84 2.07 17.60
CA GLY A 16 9.19 2.60 17.49
C GLY A 16 9.14 4.12 17.36
N ARG A 17 10.24 4.77 17.74
CA ARG A 17 10.48 6.18 17.39
C ARG A 17 11.72 6.23 16.51
N CYS A 18 11.69 7.08 15.50
CA CYS A 18 12.81 7.33 14.62
C CYS A 18 14.07 7.64 15.46
N GLY A 19 15.15 6.89 15.23
CA GLY A 19 16.43 7.03 15.95
C GLY A 19 16.54 6.39 17.35
N ASP A 20 15.42 5.97 17.98
CA ASP A 20 15.43 5.33 19.32
C ASP A 20 15.25 3.80 19.24
N GLY A 21 15.06 3.26 18.03
CA GLY A 21 14.85 1.84 17.79
C GLY A 21 13.43 1.37 18.11
N LEU A 22 13.24 0.04 18.01
CA LEU A 22 11.97 -0.63 18.26
C LEU A 22 11.76 -0.91 19.76
N GLY A 23 10.56 -0.64 20.25
CA GLY A 23 10.10 -0.98 21.60
C GLY A 23 9.77 -2.48 21.77
N PRO A 24 9.27 -2.88 22.94
CA PRO A 24 8.82 -4.25 23.15
C PRO A 24 7.56 -4.57 22.32
N ILE A 25 7.40 -5.85 21.96
CA ILE A 25 6.17 -6.36 21.35
C ILE A 25 5.03 -6.27 22.39
N THR A 26 3.92 -5.68 21.95
CA THR A 26 2.64 -5.65 22.66
C THR A 26 1.66 -6.53 21.91
N GLU A 27 1.00 -7.46 22.60
CA GLU A 27 -0.08 -8.27 22.02
C GLU A 27 -1.42 -7.60 22.30
N LEU A 28 -2.25 -7.50 21.26
CA LEU A 28 -3.62 -7.01 21.33
C LEU A 28 -4.58 -8.17 21.10
N ASP A 29 -5.53 -8.33 22.01
CA ASP A 29 -6.64 -9.27 21.82
C ASP A 29 -7.62 -8.67 20.80
N LEU A 30 -7.92 -9.41 19.74
CA LEU A 30 -8.86 -9.02 18.71
C LEU A 30 -10.23 -9.65 18.94
N VAL A 31 -11.28 -8.99 18.47
CA VAL A 31 -12.64 -9.52 18.54
C VAL A 31 -12.85 -10.68 17.56
N ALA A 32 -12.07 -10.72 16.47
CA ALA A 32 -12.15 -11.74 15.43
C ALA A 32 -10.79 -12.00 14.76
N TRP A 33 -10.78 -12.93 13.80
CA TRP A 33 -9.58 -13.26 13.04
C TRP A 33 -9.22 -12.07 12.14
N PRO A 34 -8.01 -11.50 12.29
CA PRO A 34 -7.58 -10.39 11.47
C PRO A 34 -7.34 -10.87 10.04
N ASP A 35 -7.73 -10.06 9.05
CA ASP A 35 -7.38 -10.29 7.65
C ASP A 35 -6.60 -9.10 7.06
N ARG A 36 -7.01 -7.86 7.38
CA ARG A 36 -6.29 -6.65 6.98
C ARG A 36 -6.06 -5.72 8.15
N VAL A 37 -5.00 -4.91 8.05
CA VAL A 37 -4.69 -3.85 9.02
C VAL A 37 -4.38 -2.54 8.29
N ALA A 38 -4.70 -1.41 8.92
CA ALA A 38 -4.37 -0.08 8.44
C ALA A 38 -3.84 0.76 9.60
N LEU A 39 -2.92 1.66 9.31
CA LEU A 39 -2.29 2.57 10.25
C LEU A 39 -2.52 3.99 9.77
N GLY A 40 -3.09 4.84 10.61
CA GLY A 40 -3.40 6.21 10.26
C GLY A 40 -3.83 7.02 11.48
N ASP A 41 -3.87 8.34 11.36
CA ASP A 41 -4.44 9.24 12.37
C ASP A 41 -5.96 9.37 12.16
N PHE A 42 -6.73 8.38 12.62
CA PHE A 42 -8.18 8.31 12.37
C PHE A 42 -9.01 9.29 13.24
N ASP A 43 -8.39 9.97 14.21
CA ASP A 43 -9.08 10.92 15.09
C ASP A 43 -8.52 12.35 15.09
N GLY A 44 -7.44 12.59 14.36
CA GLY A 44 -6.86 13.90 14.09
C GLY A 44 -6.03 14.45 15.25
N ASP A 45 -5.54 13.58 16.14
CA ASP A 45 -4.71 13.98 17.27
C ASP A 45 -3.19 13.93 16.98
N GLY A 46 -2.82 13.51 15.77
CA GLY A 46 -1.46 13.40 15.26
C GLY A 46 -0.76 12.10 15.67
N ALA A 47 -1.42 11.20 16.39
CA ALA A 47 -0.90 9.90 16.75
C ALA A 47 -1.40 8.82 15.80
N VAL A 48 -0.48 7.99 15.28
CA VAL A 48 -0.85 6.86 14.43
C VAL A 48 -1.61 5.82 15.26
N ASP A 49 -2.84 5.55 14.87
CA ASP A 49 -3.72 4.51 15.39
C ASP A 49 -3.60 3.20 14.59
N LEU A 50 -4.32 2.17 15.02
CA LEU A 50 -4.45 0.90 14.30
C LEU A 50 -5.92 0.57 14.04
N VAL A 51 -6.25 0.19 12.81
CA VAL A 51 -7.52 -0.43 12.45
C VAL A 51 -7.29 -1.83 11.94
N VAL A 52 -8.12 -2.76 12.39
CA VAL A 52 -8.12 -4.16 11.98
C VAL A 52 -9.46 -4.49 11.34
N ALA A 53 -9.42 -5.02 10.11
CA ALA A 53 -10.58 -5.58 9.43
C ALA A 53 -10.53 -7.13 9.53
N PRO A 54 -11.53 -7.76 10.16
CA PRO A 54 -11.66 -9.20 10.22
C PRO A 54 -12.30 -9.78 8.95
N GLY A 55 -11.77 -10.87 8.40
CA GLY A 55 -12.18 -11.39 7.09
C GLY A 55 -13.59 -11.99 6.99
N ASP A 56 -14.29 -12.20 8.11
CA ASP A 56 -15.61 -12.84 8.16
C ASP A 56 -16.70 -11.95 8.81
N PHE A 57 -16.39 -10.69 9.15
CA PHE A 57 -17.34 -9.82 9.85
C PHE A 57 -17.40 -8.40 9.28
N ASP A 58 -18.62 -7.84 9.26
CA ASP A 58 -18.93 -6.49 8.79
C ASP A 58 -18.48 -5.36 9.74
N ASN A 59 -17.38 -5.54 10.50
CA ASN A 59 -16.95 -4.58 11.50
C ASN A 59 -15.45 -4.29 11.44
N LEU A 60 -15.09 -3.01 11.55
CA LEU A 60 -13.73 -2.56 11.80
C LEU A 60 -13.48 -2.50 13.29
N GLU A 61 -12.31 -2.94 13.72
CA GLU A 61 -11.83 -2.82 15.09
C GLU A 61 -10.74 -1.75 15.16
N TRP A 62 -11.02 -0.64 15.83
CA TRP A 62 -10.12 0.50 15.98
C TRP A 62 -9.44 0.50 17.35
N PHE A 63 -8.12 0.64 17.34
CA PHE A 63 -7.26 0.82 18.49
C PHE A 63 -6.66 2.22 18.43
N ARG A 64 -7.21 3.12 19.25
CA ARG A 64 -6.68 4.46 19.40
C ARG A 64 -5.32 4.44 20.11
N ASN A 65 -4.38 5.23 19.64
CA ASN A 65 -3.08 5.45 20.25
C ASN A 65 -3.10 6.64 21.21
N GLU A 66 -3.10 6.35 22.50
CA GLU A 66 -2.99 7.38 23.53
C GLU A 66 -1.54 7.47 24.03
N ALA A 67 -0.82 8.51 23.59
CA ALA A 67 0.54 8.82 24.02
C ALA A 67 1.58 7.72 23.74
N GLY A 68 1.45 7.02 22.60
CA GLY A 68 2.37 5.98 22.14
C GLY A 68 1.96 4.56 22.56
N LEU A 69 0.76 4.37 23.11
CA LEU A 69 0.21 3.09 23.52
C LEU A 69 -1.18 2.90 22.91
N LEU A 70 -1.40 1.76 22.27
CA LEU A 70 -2.71 1.38 21.77
C LEU A 70 -3.63 1.00 22.94
N GLY A 71 -4.76 1.70 23.05
CA GLY A 71 -5.77 1.50 24.07
C GLY A 71 -6.68 0.29 23.80
N PRO A 72 -7.77 0.13 24.59
CA PRO A 72 -8.78 -0.87 24.28
C PRO A 72 -9.47 -0.58 22.95
N SER A 73 -9.87 -1.63 22.23
CA SER A 73 -10.52 -1.47 20.94
C SER A 73 -11.95 -0.95 21.04
N SER A 74 -12.36 -0.25 19.98
CA SER A 74 -13.74 0.12 19.70
C SER A 74 -14.14 -0.45 18.34
N THR A 75 -15.34 -1.02 18.23
CA THR A 75 -15.82 -1.58 16.96
C THR A 75 -16.76 -0.61 16.25
N ALA A 76 -16.53 -0.37 14.96
CA ALA A 76 -17.49 0.25 14.07
C ALA A 76 -18.00 -0.77 13.06
N SER A 77 -19.26 -0.64 12.63
CA SER A 77 -19.81 -1.42 11.54
C SER A 77 -20.22 -0.46 10.43
N PRO A 78 -19.24 0.08 9.67
CA PRO A 78 -19.56 0.67 8.38
C PRO A 78 -20.21 -0.47 7.57
N THR A 79 -21.37 -0.21 6.98
CA THR A 79 -22.24 -1.27 6.46
C THR A 79 -21.50 -2.28 5.56
N ALA A 80 -21.51 -3.56 5.94
CA ALA A 80 -21.21 -4.74 5.13
C ALA A 80 -19.84 -4.79 4.41
N VAL A 81 -18.75 -4.43 5.08
CA VAL A 81 -17.41 -4.47 4.48
C VAL A 81 -16.73 -5.84 4.59
N ASN A 82 -16.49 -6.49 3.45
CA ASN A 82 -15.53 -7.59 3.33
C ASN A 82 -14.31 -7.12 2.53
N LEU A 83 -13.46 -6.32 3.19
CA LEU A 83 -12.31 -5.67 2.55
C LEU A 83 -11.19 -6.66 2.23
N ASN A 84 -10.98 -6.92 0.93
CA ASN A 84 -9.85 -7.69 0.43
C ASN A 84 -8.56 -6.86 0.29
N ALA A 85 -8.70 -5.53 0.29
CA ALA A 85 -7.61 -4.57 0.31
C ALA A 85 -7.99 -3.43 1.25
N MET A 86 -7.01 -2.83 1.93
CA MET A 86 -7.23 -1.70 2.82
C MET A 86 -6.03 -0.76 2.79
N HIS A 87 -6.28 0.52 2.62
CA HIS A 87 -5.31 1.60 2.68
C HIS A 87 -5.92 2.76 3.48
N SER A 88 -5.09 3.58 4.12
CA SER A 88 -5.54 4.72 4.91
C SER A 88 -4.83 6.00 4.52
N ALA A 89 -5.60 7.07 4.36
CA ALA A 89 -5.13 8.42 4.03
C ALA A 89 -6.25 9.44 4.26
N ASP A 90 -5.90 10.72 4.49
CA ASP A 90 -6.84 11.84 4.61
C ASP A 90 -7.46 12.22 3.25
N ILE A 91 -8.39 11.40 2.78
CA ILE A 91 -9.00 11.48 1.43
C ILE A 91 -9.85 12.74 1.23
N ASP A 92 -10.46 13.27 2.28
CA ASP A 92 -11.28 14.47 2.23
C ASP A 92 -10.66 15.74 2.83
N GLU A 93 -9.35 15.68 3.13
CA GLU A 93 -8.54 16.77 3.70
C GLU A 93 -9.11 17.38 4.97
N ASP A 94 -9.73 16.56 5.81
CA ASP A 94 -10.34 17.03 7.05
C ASP A 94 -9.42 16.90 8.27
N GLY A 95 -8.20 16.42 8.05
CA GLY A 95 -7.15 16.26 9.04
C GLY A 95 -7.23 14.93 9.78
N ARG A 96 -7.97 13.96 9.25
CA ARG A 96 -8.06 12.59 9.77
C ARG A 96 -7.94 11.60 8.63
N ASP A 97 -7.18 10.54 8.84
CA ASP A 97 -7.10 9.49 7.85
C ASP A 97 -8.44 8.76 7.74
N ASP A 98 -8.80 8.41 6.51
CA ASP A 98 -9.95 7.58 6.16
C ASP A 98 -9.48 6.16 5.81
N ILE A 99 -10.43 5.29 5.49
CA ILE A 99 -10.12 3.96 4.94
C ILE A 99 -10.67 3.86 3.53
N VAL A 100 -9.84 3.43 2.59
CA VAL A 100 -10.26 2.95 1.28
C VAL A 100 -9.93 1.47 1.13
N GLY A 101 -10.79 0.73 0.45
CA GLY A 101 -10.60 -0.70 0.25
C GLY A 101 -11.45 -1.24 -0.89
N TYR A 102 -11.30 -2.54 -1.14
CA TYR A 102 -12.17 -3.26 -2.07
C TYR A 102 -13.03 -4.28 -1.33
N ASP A 103 -14.35 -4.11 -1.42
CA ASP A 103 -15.32 -4.99 -0.78
C ASP A 103 -15.78 -6.11 -1.73
N LEU A 104 -15.48 -7.35 -1.37
CA LEU A 104 -15.87 -8.54 -2.14
C LEU A 104 -17.39 -8.72 -2.25
N GLY A 105 -18.17 -8.16 -1.31
CA GLY A 105 -19.64 -8.15 -1.36
C GLY A 105 -20.22 -7.15 -2.35
N VAL A 106 -19.41 -6.21 -2.83
CA VAL A 106 -19.82 -5.01 -3.56
C VAL A 106 -18.90 -4.80 -4.77
N PRO A 107 -18.95 -5.69 -5.78
CA PRO A 107 -18.04 -5.63 -6.92
C PRO A 107 -18.24 -4.35 -7.76
N GLY A 108 -17.20 -3.98 -8.50
CA GLY A 108 -17.21 -2.83 -9.42
C GLY A 108 -17.09 -1.47 -8.74
N ALA A 109 -16.69 -1.40 -7.47
CA ALA A 109 -16.36 -0.14 -6.82
C ALA A 109 -15.30 -0.34 -5.73
N TRP A 110 -14.50 0.69 -5.49
CA TRP A 110 -13.83 0.83 -4.21
C TRP A 110 -14.82 1.31 -3.15
N THR A 111 -14.57 0.92 -1.92
CA THR A 111 -15.31 1.32 -0.73
C THR A 111 -14.47 2.32 0.04
N TRP A 112 -14.98 3.54 0.18
CA TRP A 112 -14.39 4.59 1.01
C TRP A 112 -15.18 4.72 2.30
N ILE A 113 -14.49 4.76 3.44
CA ILE A 113 -15.05 4.82 4.78
C ILE A 113 -14.42 6.00 5.49
N GLN A 114 -15.19 7.08 5.55
CA GLN A 114 -14.77 8.32 6.21
C GLN A 114 -14.65 8.13 7.71
N SER A 115 -13.59 8.66 8.32
CA SER A 115 -13.43 8.77 9.76
C SER A 115 -14.31 9.88 10.33
N MET A 116 -14.80 9.74 11.58
CA MET A 116 -15.73 10.73 12.15
C MET A 116 -15.29 11.23 13.53
N VAL A 117 -15.56 12.51 13.79
CA VAL A 117 -15.25 13.16 15.09
C VAL A 117 -15.94 12.48 16.29
N GLU A 118 -17.13 11.89 16.10
CA GLU A 118 -17.96 11.32 17.19
C GLU A 118 -17.83 9.79 17.34
N GLY A 119 -16.94 9.13 16.60
CA GLY A 119 -16.73 7.68 16.60
C GLY A 119 -16.01 7.24 15.33
N PRO A 120 -15.31 6.09 15.29
CA PRO A 120 -14.15 5.98 14.40
C PRO A 120 -14.49 6.06 12.92
N PHE A 121 -15.67 5.56 12.49
CA PHE A 121 -16.01 5.47 11.07
C PHE A 121 -17.49 5.74 10.79
N GLY A 122 -17.75 6.45 9.68
CA GLY A 122 -19.05 6.74 9.11
C GLY A 122 -19.62 5.60 8.28
N ALA A 123 -20.64 5.90 7.47
CA ALA A 123 -21.16 4.95 6.49
C ALA A 123 -20.21 4.86 5.27
N SER A 124 -20.07 3.65 4.72
CA SER A 124 -19.31 3.44 3.48
C SER A 124 -19.93 4.19 2.30
N GLN A 125 -19.05 4.77 1.49
CA GLN A 125 -19.33 5.39 0.20
C GLN A 125 -18.69 4.53 -0.90
N ARG A 126 -19.25 4.59 -2.11
CA ARG A 126 -18.72 3.89 -3.28
C ARG A 126 -17.98 4.88 -4.16
N VAL A 127 -16.79 4.48 -4.60
CA VAL A 127 -16.09 5.09 -5.73
C VAL A 127 -16.27 4.12 -6.89
N GLU A 128 -17.13 4.50 -7.84
CA GLU A 128 -17.51 3.62 -8.95
C GLU A 128 -16.32 3.37 -9.88
N THR A 129 -16.22 2.13 -10.35
CA THR A 129 -15.18 1.68 -11.28
C THR A 129 -15.83 0.92 -12.43
N ASP A 130 -15.17 0.91 -13.59
CA ASP A 130 -15.71 0.39 -14.84
C ASP A 130 -15.65 -1.15 -15.01
N ASP A 131 -15.88 -1.89 -13.90
CA ASP A 131 -15.75 -3.35 -13.75
C ASP A 131 -14.33 -3.81 -13.36
N GLY A 132 -14.24 -4.65 -12.33
CA GLY A 132 -12.97 -5.12 -11.79
C GLY A 132 -13.09 -5.72 -10.39
N GLU A 133 -12.45 -6.87 -10.20
CA GLU A 133 -12.15 -7.39 -8.86
C GLU A 133 -10.80 -6.83 -8.43
N PHE A 134 -10.78 -5.86 -7.53
CA PHE A 134 -9.54 -5.23 -7.09
C PHE A 134 -8.82 -6.07 -6.04
N ARG A 135 -7.49 -6.09 -6.15
CA ARG A 135 -6.61 -6.80 -5.23
C ARG A 135 -5.92 -5.86 -4.25
N GLU A 136 -5.61 -4.65 -4.70
CA GLU A 136 -4.94 -3.62 -3.92
C GLU A 136 -5.55 -2.25 -4.26
N VAL A 137 -5.33 -1.31 -3.36
CA VAL A 137 -5.68 0.10 -3.52
C VAL A 137 -4.61 0.96 -2.84
N ALA A 138 -4.29 2.10 -3.43
CA ALA A 138 -3.45 3.13 -2.83
C ALA A 138 -4.12 4.51 -3.02
N ALA A 139 -3.74 5.47 -2.18
CA ALA A 139 -4.19 6.85 -2.29
C ALA A 139 -2.97 7.79 -2.32
N ALA A 140 -2.89 8.64 -3.34
CA ALA A 140 -1.82 9.65 -3.50
C ALA A 140 -2.28 10.73 -4.48
N ASP A 141 -1.67 11.91 -4.41
CA ASP A 141 -1.84 12.95 -5.42
C ASP A 141 -1.01 12.59 -6.66
N VAL A 142 -1.66 12.05 -7.70
CA VAL A 142 -0.95 11.41 -8.83
C VAL A 142 -0.70 12.41 -9.97
N ASP A 143 -1.32 13.59 -9.98
CA ASP A 143 -1.18 14.67 -11.00
C ASP A 143 -0.76 16.01 -10.40
N GLY A 144 -0.28 15.99 -9.15
CA GLY A 144 0.22 17.17 -8.46
C GLY A 144 -0.83 18.28 -8.29
N ASP A 145 -2.13 17.96 -8.34
CA ASP A 145 -3.21 18.94 -8.25
C ASP A 145 -3.58 19.30 -6.79
N GLY A 146 -3.05 18.52 -5.85
CA GLY A 146 -3.18 18.68 -4.42
C GLY A 146 -4.24 17.79 -3.79
N TRP A 147 -5.00 17.01 -4.56
CA TRP A 147 -6.02 16.10 -4.03
C TRP A 147 -5.57 14.65 -4.14
N LEU A 148 -5.90 13.84 -3.13
CA LEU A 148 -5.60 12.41 -3.20
C LEU A 148 -6.50 11.70 -4.21
N ASP A 149 -5.88 11.08 -5.19
CA ASP A 149 -6.46 10.14 -6.13
C ASP A 149 -6.47 8.73 -5.55
N LEU A 150 -7.18 7.82 -6.22
CA LEU A 150 -7.16 6.39 -5.90
C LEU A 150 -6.60 5.58 -7.05
N THR A 151 -5.64 4.72 -6.76
CA THR A 151 -5.10 3.74 -7.71
C THR A 151 -5.37 2.32 -7.24
N GLY A 152 -5.40 1.36 -8.14
CA GLY A 152 -5.45 -0.04 -7.77
C GLY A 152 -5.25 -0.97 -8.94
N ILE A 153 -5.10 -2.25 -8.63
CA ILE A 153 -4.91 -3.30 -9.63
C ILE A 153 -6.08 -4.27 -9.64
N THR A 154 -6.51 -4.65 -10.85
CA THR A 154 -7.58 -5.61 -11.05
C THR A 154 -7.01 -7.02 -11.27
N TRP A 155 -7.55 -7.98 -10.52
CA TRP A 155 -7.14 -9.38 -10.62
C TRP A 155 -7.69 -10.06 -11.87
N SER A 156 -8.96 -9.83 -12.18
CA SER A 156 -9.70 -10.58 -13.20
C SER A 156 -9.42 -10.08 -14.63
N THR A 157 -9.12 -8.79 -14.79
CA THR A 157 -8.90 -8.15 -16.10
C THR A 157 -7.43 -7.79 -16.34
N GLY A 158 -6.59 -7.74 -15.30
CA GLY A 158 -5.17 -7.43 -15.45
C GLY A 158 -4.91 -5.98 -15.80
N GLY A 159 -5.68 -5.09 -15.16
CA GLY A 159 -5.64 -3.65 -15.40
C GLY A 159 -5.16 -2.87 -14.18
N VAL A 160 -4.54 -1.73 -14.46
CA VAL A 160 -4.26 -0.68 -13.48
C VAL A 160 -5.36 0.36 -13.60
N ALA A 161 -6.02 0.66 -12.49
CA ALA A 161 -7.08 1.65 -12.41
C ALA A 161 -6.61 2.91 -11.69
N VAL A 162 -7.08 4.06 -12.15
CA VAL A 162 -6.83 5.38 -11.56
C VAL A 162 -8.14 6.15 -11.53
N ALA A 163 -8.63 6.51 -10.33
CA ALA A 163 -9.74 7.44 -10.16
C ALA A 163 -9.19 8.79 -9.69
N ARG A 164 -9.22 9.76 -10.60
CA ARG A 164 -8.84 11.14 -10.31
C ARG A 164 -9.87 11.82 -9.42
N ALA A 165 -9.40 12.54 -8.43
CA ALA A 165 -10.17 13.46 -7.64
C ALA A 165 -10.41 14.76 -8.44
N SER A 166 -11.49 15.46 -8.10
CA SER A 166 -11.79 16.80 -8.62
C SER A 166 -11.97 17.81 -7.50
N GLY A 167 -11.47 17.42 -6.32
CA GLY A 167 -11.66 18.01 -5.02
C GLY A 167 -11.63 16.93 -3.93
N PRO A 168 -11.49 17.32 -2.65
CA PRO A 168 -11.35 16.36 -1.55
C PRO A 168 -12.54 15.39 -1.47
N GLY A 169 -12.25 14.09 -1.55
CA GLY A 169 -13.25 13.02 -1.56
C GLY A 169 -14.21 12.99 -2.76
N VAL A 170 -13.93 13.73 -3.85
CA VAL A 170 -14.81 13.80 -5.03
C VAL A 170 -14.15 13.13 -6.24
N PHE A 171 -14.44 11.85 -6.42
CA PHE A 171 -13.87 11.03 -7.49
C PHE A 171 -14.72 11.02 -8.76
N GLY A 172 -14.03 11.02 -9.90
CA GLY A 172 -14.58 10.65 -11.19
C GLY A 172 -14.73 9.13 -11.36
N GLU A 173 -15.11 8.72 -12.57
CA GLU A 173 -15.04 7.32 -13.00
C GLU A 173 -13.56 6.93 -13.17
N ALA A 174 -13.19 5.75 -12.68
CA ALA A 174 -11.81 5.27 -12.78
C ALA A 174 -11.43 4.93 -14.24
N LEU A 175 -10.29 5.44 -14.70
CA LEU A 175 -9.65 5.01 -15.94
C LEU A 175 -8.97 3.66 -15.70
N ILE A 176 -9.10 2.70 -16.63
CA ILE A 176 -8.46 1.38 -16.51
C ILE A 176 -7.58 1.11 -17.73
N ALA A 177 -6.27 0.96 -17.51
CA ALA A 177 -5.34 0.45 -18.53
C ALA A 177 -5.08 -1.05 -18.32
N ASN A 178 -5.44 -1.84 -19.33
CA ASN A 178 -5.17 -3.28 -19.33
C ASN A 178 -3.73 -3.51 -19.81
N VAL A 179 -2.93 -4.17 -18.99
CA VAL A 179 -1.50 -4.44 -19.27
C VAL A 179 -1.22 -5.91 -19.61
N ASP A 180 -2.28 -6.70 -19.80
CA ASP A 180 -2.23 -8.13 -20.14
C ASP A 180 -1.41 -8.98 -19.15
N LEU A 181 -1.45 -8.61 -17.85
CA LEU A 181 -0.78 -9.32 -16.76
C LEU A 181 -1.79 -9.70 -15.67
N LEU A 182 -1.58 -10.82 -14.99
CA LEU A 182 -2.18 -11.02 -13.68
C LEU A 182 -1.35 -10.27 -12.65
N LEU A 183 -1.79 -9.05 -12.32
CA LEU A 183 -1.09 -8.18 -11.39
C LEU A 183 -1.15 -8.73 -9.97
N THR A 184 0.00 -8.70 -9.30
CA THR A 184 0.16 -9.18 -7.92
C THR A 184 0.39 -8.04 -6.94
N GLY A 185 0.95 -6.93 -7.41
CA GLY A 185 1.17 -5.72 -6.63
C GLY A 185 1.40 -4.48 -7.51
N HIS A 186 1.29 -3.31 -6.89
CA HIS A 186 1.68 -2.01 -7.46
C HIS A 186 2.23 -1.04 -6.40
N THR A 187 2.99 -0.04 -6.85
CA THR A 187 3.41 1.13 -6.06
C THR A 187 3.38 2.40 -6.92
N LEU A 188 3.41 3.56 -6.26
CA LEU A 188 3.41 4.89 -6.85
C LEU A 188 4.76 5.57 -6.61
N LEU A 189 5.26 6.32 -7.57
CA LEU A 189 6.60 6.89 -7.49
C LEU A 189 6.76 8.09 -8.41
N ASP A 190 7.46 9.13 -7.94
CA ASP A 190 7.88 10.27 -8.75
C ASP A 190 9.27 9.98 -9.32
N ILE A 191 9.35 9.44 -10.53
CA ILE A 191 10.64 8.98 -11.07
C ILE A 191 11.46 10.12 -11.68
N ASP A 192 10.86 11.25 -12.03
CA ASP A 192 11.57 12.33 -12.73
C ASP A 192 11.50 13.70 -12.03
N GLY A 193 10.88 13.74 -10.86
CA GLY A 193 10.86 14.86 -9.94
C GLY A 193 9.93 15.99 -10.38
N ASP A 194 8.95 15.70 -11.25
CA ASP A 194 8.01 16.70 -11.75
C ASP A 194 6.76 16.86 -10.86
N GLY A 195 6.54 15.91 -9.95
CA GLY A 195 5.47 15.88 -8.97
C GLY A 195 4.23 15.10 -9.41
N ASP A 196 4.18 14.64 -10.66
CA ASP A 196 3.20 13.66 -11.11
C ASP A 196 3.75 12.25 -10.77
N LEU A 197 2.87 11.33 -10.39
CA LEU A 197 3.29 9.99 -9.96
C LEU A 197 3.08 8.96 -11.08
N GLU A 198 4.13 8.21 -11.39
CA GLU A 198 3.99 6.98 -12.16
C GLU A 198 3.46 5.83 -11.30
N ILE A 199 3.04 4.77 -11.98
CA ILE A 199 2.59 3.52 -11.38
C ILE A 199 3.49 2.39 -11.84
N ALA A 200 4.27 1.82 -10.92
CA ALA A 200 4.95 0.56 -11.12
C ALA A 200 4.03 -0.57 -10.71
N ALA A 201 3.74 -1.50 -11.62
CA ALA A 201 2.94 -2.68 -11.33
C ALA A 201 3.63 -3.93 -11.88
N GLY A 202 3.41 -5.07 -11.24
CA GLY A 202 3.93 -6.30 -11.80
C GLY A 202 3.12 -7.53 -11.48
N GLY A 203 3.45 -8.58 -12.22
CA GLY A 203 2.64 -9.78 -12.26
C GLY A 203 3.15 -10.81 -13.25
N THR A 204 2.29 -11.80 -13.52
CA THR A 204 2.61 -12.93 -14.40
C THR A 204 1.77 -12.92 -15.67
N GLN A 205 2.35 -13.35 -16.79
CA GLN A 205 1.58 -13.64 -17.99
C GLN A 205 0.80 -14.97 -17.85
N GLY A 206 -0.52 -14.91 -18.00
CA GLY A 206 -1.42 -16.07 -18.00
C GLY A 206 -1.91 -16.52 -16.62
N LEU A 207 -2.95 -17.37 -16.60
CA LEU A 207 -3.71 -17.80 -15.41
C LEU A 207 -2.96 -18.69 -14.40
N ASP A 208 -1.64 -18.84 -14.50
CA ASP A 208 -0.87 -19.82 -13.74
C ASP A 208 0.06 -19.15 -12.72
N LEU A 209 -0.55 -18.52 -11.70
CA LEU A 209 0.14 -17.90 -10.55
C LEU A 209 1.05 -18.87 -9.79
N MET A 210 0.84 -20.19 -9.99
CA MET A 210 1.56 -21.27 -9.32
C MET A 210 2.67 -21.89 -10.21
N ARG A 211 2.88 -21.41 -11.45
CA ARG A 211 4.02 -21.82 -12.31
C ARG A 211 4.90 -20.65 -12.73
N GLN A 212 6.13 -21.05 -12.98
CA GLN A 212 7.33 -20.36 -13.50
C GLN A 212 7.13 -19.68 -14.88
N GLY A 213 6.05 -18.93 -15.08
CA GLY A 213 5.93 -18.01 -16.22
C GLY A 213 6.84 -16.80 -16.05
N PRO A 214 7.23 -16.11 -17.13
CA PRO A 214 7.98 -14.87 -17.01
C PRO A 214 7.15 -13.87 -16.21
N ARG A 215 7.76 -13.33 -15.17
CA ARG A 215 7.21 -12.22 -14.41
C ARG A 215 7.68 -10.93 -15.01
N THR A 216 6.88 -9.91 -14.83
CA THR A 216 7.02 -8.67 -15.59
C THR A 216 6.70 -7.50 -14.67
N LEU A 217 7.60 -6.53 -14.68
CA LEU A 217 7.37 -5.16 -14.23
C LEU A 217 6.88 -4.35 -15.43
N VAL A 218 5.86 -3.52 -15.21
CA VAL A 218 5.41 -2.48 -16.11
C VAL A 218 5.40 -1.16 -15.37
N LEU A 219 5.87 -0.10 -16.03
CA LEU A 219 5.76 1.26 -15.54
C LEU A 219 4.75 2.00 -16.41
N LEU A 220 3.85 2.71 -15.75
CA LEU A 220 2.76 3.41 -16.36
C LEU A 220 2.75 4.88 -15.94
N ASP A 221 2.46 5.76 -16.89
CA ASP A 221 2.24 7.18 -16.69
C ASP A 221 0.74 7.47 -16.82
N PRO A 222 0.05 7.83 -15.73
CA PRO A 222 -1.34 8.22 -15.76
C PRO A 222 -1.52 9.70 -16.18
N GLU A 223 -1.77 9.95 -17.46
CA GLU A 223 -2.18 11.27 -17.94
C GLU A 223 -3.70 11.53 -17.73
N ASP A 224 -4.14 12.78 -17.89
CA ASP A 224 -5.54 13.27 -17.74
C ASP A 224 -6.65 12.33 -18.25
N SER A 225 -6.41 11.58 -19.33
CA SER A 225 -7.45 10.77 -20.00
C SER A 225 -7.01 9.38 -20.42
N SER A 226 -5.77 9.00 -20.09
CA SER A 226 -5.20 7.71 -20.46
C SER A 226 -4.04 7.36 -19.57
N VAL A 227 -3.81 6.06 -19.40
CA VAL A 227 -2.63 5.55 -18.71
C VAL A 227 -1.72 4.91 -19.75
N HIS A 228 -0.49 5.40 -19.86
CA HIS A 228 0.49 5.04 -20.89
C HIS A 228 1.57 4.11 -20.35
N GLU A 229 1.84 3.01 -21.03
CA GLU A 229 3.00 2.16 -20.71
C GLU A 229 4.30 2.86 -21.14
N LEU A 230 5.14 3.21 -20.16
CA LEU A 230 6.46 3.80 -20.38
C LEU A 230 7.49 2.72 -20.72
N PHE A 231 7.54 1.65 -19.91
CA PHE A 231 8.37 0.49 -20.21
C PHE A 231 7.83 -0.80 -19.59
N ARG A 232 8.40 -1.92 -20.08
CA ARG A 232 8.13 -3.26 -19.59
C ARG A 232 9.42 -4.07 -19.54
N GLN A 233 9.65 -4.77 -18.42
CA GLN A 233 10.84 -5.58 -18.21
C GLN A 233 10.48 -6.94 -17.61
N GLU A 234 11.14 -8.00 -18.06
CA GLU A 234 11.10 -9.29 -17.38
C GLU A 234 11.91 -9.19 -16.07
N LEU A 235 11.22 -9.26 -14.93
CA LEU A 235 11.76 -9.19 -13.58
C LEU A 235 10.87 -10.05 -12.68
N ASP A 236 11.45 -10.81 -11.75
CA ASP A 236 10.65 -11.53 -10.73
C ASP A 236 10.06 -10.48 -9.79
N ALA A 237 8.87 -10.01 -10.14
CA ALA A 237 8.23 -8.87 -9.48
C ALA A 237 6.96 -9.35 -8.78
N TRP A 238 6.97 -9.29 -7.45
CA TRP A 238 5.84 -9.73 -6.62
C TRP A 238 5.36 -8.63 -5.67
N GLY A 239 6.29 -8.05 -4.89
CA GLY A 239 6.05 -6.91 -4.03
C GLY A 239 6.85 -5.70 -4.52
N PHE A 240 6.31 -4.51 -4.26
CA PHE A 240 6.84 -3.23 -4.75
C PHE A 240 6.80 -2.23 -3.62
N GLU A 241 7.88 -1.47 -3.49
CA GLU A 241 7.92 -0.27 -2.67
C GLU A 241 8.80 0.75 -3.38
N SER A 242 8.59 2.02 -3.07
CA SER A 242 9.28 3.13 -3.72
C SER A 242 9.71 4.19 -2.72
N GLY A 243 10.66 5.02 -3.15
CA GLY A 243 11.11 6.18 -2.41
C GLY A 243 12.55 6.58 -2.75
N ASP A 244 12.92 7.80 -2.42
CA ASP A 244 14.30 8.32 -2.52
C ASP A 244 15.27 7.57 -1.57
N LEU A 245 15.88 6.48 -2.07
CA LEU A 245 16.75 5.57 -1.31
C LEU A 245 18.24 5.94 -1.39
N ASP A 246 18.62 6.81 -2.33
CA ASP A 246 19.99 7.30 -2.47
C ASP A 246 20.18 8.80 -2.18
N GLY A 247 19.09 9.55 -2.04
CA GLY A 247 19.04 10.94 -1.59
C GLY A 247 19.22 11.95 -2.73
N ASP A 248 18.97 11.54 -3.97
CA ASP A 248 19.10 12.40 -5.14
C ASP A 248 17.83 13.19 -5.48
N GLY A 249 16.70 12.82 -4.85
CA GLY A 249 15.41 13.49 -4.96
C GLY A 249 14.45 12.88 -5.99
N PHE A 250 14.78 11.71 -6.55
CA PHE A 250 13.87 10.91 -7.36
C PHE A 250 13.52 9.61 -6.63
N ASP A 251 12.29 9.11 -6.82
CA ASP A 251 11.90 7.87 -6.19
C ASP A 251 12.54 6.67 -6.92
N ASP A 252 13.26 5.85 -6.15
CA ASP A 252 13.77 4.56 -6.58
C ASP A 252 12.71 3.48 -6.42
N LEU A 253 12.88 2.34 -7.11
CA LEU A 253 11.97 1.20 -7.04
C LEU A 253 12.64 -0.02 -6.39
N LEU A 254 12.08 -0.51 -5.29
CA LEU A 254 12.39 -1.82 -4.70
C LEU A 254 11.39 -2.86 -5.16
N VAL A 255 11.91 -4.00 -5.63
CA VAL A 255 11.13 -5.13 -6.11
C VAL A 255 11.49 -6.38 -5.32
N ALA A 256 10.53 -6.93 -4.58
CA ALA A 256 10.63 -8.25 -3.98
C ALA A 256 10.21 -9.32 -4.99
N GLY A 257 11.12 -10.23 -5.29
CA GLY A 257 10.88 -11.39 -6.14
C GLY A 257 10.32 -12.58 -5.39
N TRP A 258 9.64 -13.44 -6.13
CA TRP A 258 9.15 -14.71 -5.61
C TRP A 258 10.30 -15.66 -5.27
N ASP A 259 11.42 -15.60 -5.98
CA ASP A 259 12.65 -16.34 -5.65
C ASP A 259 13.28 -15.95 -4.31
N GLY A 260 12.86 -14.82 -3.75
CA GLY A 260 13.31 -14.26 -2.48
C GLY A 260 14.36 -13.16 -2.66
N ASP A 261 14.76 -12.84 -3.89
CA ASP A 261 15.69 -11.74 -4.14
C ASP A 261 14.94 -10.41 -4.02
N VAL A 262 15.60 -9.39 -3.45
CA VAL A 262 15.09 -8.02 -3.44
C VAL A 262 16.03 -7.18 -4.29
N SER A 263 15.48 -6.59 -5.34
CA SER A 263 16.22 -5.79 -6.32
C SER A 263 15.87 -4.32 -6.18
N LEU A 264 16.87 -3.46 -6.28
CA LEU A 264 16.75 -2.01 -6.38
C LEU A 264 16.95 -1.59 -7.84
N MET A 265 16.06 -0.73 -8.32
CA MET A 265 16.18 -0.02 -9.59
C MET A 265 16.23 1.46 -9.26
N GLN A 266 17.39 2.10 -9.46
CA GLN A 266 17.55 3.51 -9.12
C GLN A 266 17.04 4.39 -10.23
N SER A 267 16.31 5.45 -9.89
CA SER A 267 15.87 6.40 -10.89
C SER A 267 17.07 7.20 -11.44
N LEU A 268 16.98 7.59 -12.71
CA LEU A 268 17.95 8.49 -13.35
C LEU A 268 17.42 9.93 -13.47
N GLY A 269 16.20 10.20 -13.00
CA GLY A 269 15.55 11.51 -13.08
C GLY A 269 15.14 11.93 -14.49
N ASP A 270 15.09 10.98 -15.43
CA ASP A 270 14.73 11.21 -16.83
C ASP A 270 13.63 10.28 -17.34
N GLY A 271 12.82 9.73 -16.42
CA GLY A 271 11.78 8.76 -16.74
C GLY A 271 12.27 7.31 -16.82
N THR A 272 13.53 7.04 -16.46
CA THR A 272 14.16 5.72 -16.62
C THR A 272 14.93 5.26 -15.38
N PHE A 273 15.16 3.95 -15.29
CA PHE A 273 15.89 3.32 -14.20
C PHE A 273 17.25 2.76 -14.64
N THR A 274 18.15 2.57 -13.68
CA THR A 274 19.31 1.68 -13.82
C THR A 274 18.89 0.23 -14.07
N GLU A 275 19.86 -0.64 -14.37
CA GLU A 275 19.63 -2.08 -14.29
C GLU A 275 19.30 -2.48 -12.84
N ALA A 276 18.44 -3.48 -12.68
CA ALA A 276 18.07 -4.02 -11.38
C ALA A 276 19.30 -4.62 -10.67
N GLU A 277 19.64 -4.08 -9.50
CA GLU A 277 20.69 -4.58 -8.63
C GLU A 277 20.09 -5.33 -7.45
N GLN A 278 20.55 -6.56 -7.20
CA GLN A 278 20.15 -7.29 -6.00
C GLN A 278 20.80 -6.65 -4.76
N VAL A 279 19.97 -6.10 -3.87
CA VAL A 279 20.42 -5.42 -2.64
C VAL A 279 20.19 -6.25 -1.38
N ALA A 280 19.30 -7.24 -1.44
CA ALA A 280 19.00 -8.11 -0.31
C ALA A 280 18.46 -9.49 -0.73
N GLU A 281 18.48 -10.41 0.23
CA GLU A 281 17.86 -11.73 0.12
C GLU A 281 16.85 -11.91 1.27
N ALA A 282 15.67 -12.42 0.94
CA ALA A 282 14.65 -12.86 1.86
C ALA A 282 14.32 -14.35 1.61
N SER A 283 13.16 -14.80 2.03
CA SER A 283 12.59 -16.07 1.53
C SER A 283 11.31 -15.77 0.79
N LEU A 284 10.78 -16.76 0.08
CA LEU A 284 9.53 -16.69 -0.67
C LEU A 284 8.52 -15.79 0.08
N ALA A 285 7.97 -14.76 -0.58
CA ALA A 285 6.98 -13.82 -0.04
C ALA A 285 7.47 -12.93 1.13
N ALA A 286 8.40 -12.02 0.83
CA ALA A 286 8.74 -10.91 1.71
C ALA A 286 7.83 -9.70 1.48
N ASP A 287 7.47 -9.02 2.56
CA ASP A 287 6.89 -7.67 2.52
C ASP A 287 8.03 -6.65 2.67
N ILE A 288 7.94 -5.52 1.97
CA ILE A 288 8.93 -4.43 2.03
C ILE A 288 8.25 -3.23 2.70
N VAL A 289 8.98 -2.48 3.49
CA VAL A 289 8.54 -1.17 3.97
C VAL A 289 9.67 -0.18 3.76
N VAL A 290 9.40 0.93 3.06
CA VAL A 290 10.33 2.04 2.91
C VAL A 290 9.92 3.18 3.84
N ALA A 291 10.87 3.68 4.63
CA ALA A 291 10.64 4.80 5.53
C ALA A 291 11.96 5.35 6.07
N GLN A 292 11.92 6.56 6.65
CA GLN A 292 13.04 7.06 7.43
C GLN A 292 13.07 6.39 8.82
N LEU A 293 13.97 5.42 9.03
CA LEU A 293 13.98 4.57 10.23
C LEU A 293 15.03 5.01 11.25
N ASP A 294 16.16 5.57 10.80
CA ASP A 294 17.26 6.00 11.67
C ASP A 294 17.36 7.53 11.89
N GLY A 295 16.62 8.30 11.11
CA GLY A 295 16.54 9.76 11.15
C GLY A 295 17.65 10.47 10.40
N ARG A 296 18.28 9.82 9.42
CA ARG A 296 19.44 10.33 8.69
C ARG A 296 19.35 10.01 7.21
N GLY A 297 19.88 10.93 6.40
CA GLY A 297 20.15 10.65 4.98
C GLY A 297 18.88 10.27 4.19
N PRO A 298 19.03 9.46 3.14
CA PRO A 298 17.91 8.96 2.34
C PRO A 298 17.04 7.98 3.12
N LEU A 299 15.96 7.48 2.49
CA LEU A 299 15.07 6.51 3.11
C LEU A 299 15.79 5.18 3.37
N ASP A 300 15.33 4.49 4.42
CA ASP A 300 15.73 3.13 4.77
C ASP A 300 14.67 2.15 4.29
N PHE A 301 14.98 0.85 4.30
CA PHE A 301 13.94 -0.17 4.13
C PHE A 301 14.03 -1.31 5.14
N ALA A 302 12.89 -1.96 5.38
CA ALA A 302 12.78 -3.16 6.18
C ALA A 302 12.18 -4.29 5.35
N LEU A 303 12.68 -5.51 5.55
CA LEU A 303 12.14 -6.73 4.95
C LEU A 303 11.49 -7.59 6.02
N VAL A 304 10.25 -8.00 5.77
CA VAL A 304 9.52 -8.95 6.62
C VAL A 304 9.46 -10.29 5.90
N ASP A 305 10.23 -11.25 6.40
CA ASP A 305 10.25 -12.62 5.91
C ASP A 305 9.26 -13.47 6.73
N ASN A 306 8.06 -13.65 6.17
CA ASN A 306 6.97 -14.39 6.80
C ASN A 306 7.29 -15.87 7.01
N HIS A 307 8.09 -16.45 6.13
CA HIS A 307 8.43 -17.88 6.15
C HIS A 307 9.51 -18.19 7.21
N ARG A 308 10.45 -17.27 7.44
CA ARG A 308 11.45 -17.37 8.51
C ARG A 308 10.98 -16.75 9.83
N GLY A 309 9.94 -15.92 9.79
CA GLY A 309 9.46 -15.16 10.95
C GLY A 309 10.48 -14.12 11.41
N THR A 310 11.16 -13.48 10.47
CA THR A 310 12.24 -12.52 10.75
C THR A 310 12.00 -11.19 10.06
N MET A 311 12.41 -10.11 10.71
CA MET A 311 12.49 -8.78 10.11
C MET A 311 13.96 -8.37 10.02
N SER A 312 14.37 -7.83 8.88
CA SER A 312 15.72 -7.30 8.65
C SER A 312 15.64 -5.82 8.28
N LEU A 313 16.56 -5.02 8.82
CA LEU A 313 16.63 -3.58 8.61
C LEU A 313 17.85 -3.23 7.77
N TYR A 314 17.64 -2.36 6.79
CA TYR A 314 18.56 -1.99 5.74
C TYR A 314 18.63 -0.45 5.71
N LEU A 315 19.76 0.10 6.17
CA LEU A 315 19.93 1.54 6.38
C LEU A 315 20.59 2.19 5.16
N GLY A 316 20.11 3.39 4.81
CA GLY A 316 20.42 4.19 3.61
C GLY A 316 21.88 4.59 3.41
N GLU A 317 22.75 3.62 3.16
CA GLU A 317 24.12 3.82 2.65
C GLU A 317 24.33 3.15 1.27
N TYR A 318 23.30 3.11 0.43
CA TYR A 318 23.40 2.62 -0.96
C TYR A 318 24.21 3.64 -1.79
N ARG A 319 25.29 3.19 -2.42
CA ARG A 319 26.21 4.02 -3.22
C ARG A 319 26.79 3.24 -4.38
#